data_AF-A0A3A9JMW1-F1
#
_entry.id   AF-A0A3A9JMW1-F1
#
_cell.length_a   1.000
_cell.length_b   1.000
_cell.length_c   1.000
_cell.angle_alpha   90.00
_cell.angle_beta   90.00
_cell.angle_gamma   90.00
#
_symmetry.space_group_name_H-M   'P 1'
#
loop_
_entity.id
_entity.type
_entity.pdbx_description
1 polymer ?
#
loop_
_entity_poly.entity_id
_entity_poly.type
_entity_poly.pdbx_seq_one_letter_code
_entity_poly.pdbx_strand_id
1 'polypeptide(L)'
;MLKNKIHAVLIRNGIQSPRSDLFGKSGRKFLESTSLPETEQIIVCLSLKLLDTLQKEMVALEADLSARAKENPNVKLLMGIPDISILSALTIL
;
A
#
# COMPACT_ATOMS: atom_id res chain seq x y z
N MET A 1 2.56 10.76 2.48
CA MET A 1 3.55 11.31 3.42
C MET A 1 4.49 10.26 4.03
N LEU A 2 4.04 9.06 4.43
CA LEU A 2 4.91 8.05 5.07
C LEU A 2 6.05 7.54 4.17
N LYS A 3 5.74 7.24 2.90
CA LYS A 3 6.75 6.89 1.89
C LYS A 3 7.80 7.99 1.74
N ASN A 4 7.37 9.26 1.73
CA ASN A 4 8.26 10.42 1.64
C ASN A 4 9.19 10.55 2.86
N LYS A 5 8.73 10.19 4.07
CA LYS A 5 9.58 10.17 5.26
C LYS A 5 10.72 9.16 5.12
N ILE A 6 10.43 7.97 4.58
CA ILE A 6 11.44 6.94 4.32
C ILE A 6 12.43 7.44 3.25
N HIS A 7 11.94 8.03 2.15
CA HIS A 7 12.82 8.63 1.14
C HIS A 7 13.70 9.75 1.72
N ALA A 8 13.16 10.62 2.58
CA ALA A 8 13.92 11.69 3.22
C ALA A 8 15.03 11.16 4.15
N VAL A 9 14.77 10.08 4.90
CA VAL A 9 15.78 9.36 5.68
C VAL A 9 16.90 8.87 4.77
N LEU A 10 16.57 8.17 3.68
CA LEU A 10 17.58 7.66 2.76
C LEU A 10 18.44 8.78 2.15
N ILE A 11 17.80 9.87 1.70
CA ILE A 11 18.50 11.03 1.13
C ILE A 11 19.45 11.67 2.15
N ARG A 12 18.99 11.87 3.39
CA ARG A 12 19.82 12.49 4.44
C ARG A 12 21.05 11.67 4.82
N ASN A 13 21.01 10.35 4.64
CA ASN A 13 22.16 9.47 4.87
C ASN A 13 22.97 9.19 3.59
N GLY A 14 22.67 9.86 2.48
CA GLY A 14 23.37 9.66 1.21
C GLY A 14 23.13 8.29 0.57
N ILE A 15 22.04 7.61 0.94
CA ILE A 15 21.72 6.27 0.48
C ILE A 15 20.81 6.36 -0.74
N GLN A 16 21.32 5.96 -1.90
CA GLN A 16 20.48 5.81 -3.09
C GLN A 16 19.65 4.53 -2.98
N SER A 17 18.36 4.65 -3.28
CA SER A 17 17.49 3.48 -3.37
C SER A 17 17.80 2.70 -4.65
N PRO A 18 18.23 1.43 -4.56
CA PRO A 18 18.67 0.67 -5.74
C PRO A 18 17.50 0.08 -6.55
N ARG A 19 16.23 0.34 -6.18
CA ARG A 19 15.07 -0.35 -6.78
C ARG A 19 13.91 0.59 -7.09
N SER A 20 13.21 0.27 -8.18
CA SER A 20 11.96 0.90 -8.60
C SER A 20 10.82 0.71 -7.59
N ASP A 21 10.82 -0.40 -6.84
CA ASP A 21 9.89 -0.63 -5.72
C ASP A 21 10.63 -0.81 -4.39
N LEU A 22 10.70 0.29 -3.63
CA LEU A 22 11.28 0.33 -2.29
C LEU A 22 10.36 -0.28 -1.22
N PHE A 23 9.05 -0.35 -1.46
CA PHE A 23 8.07 -0.76 -0.46
C PHE A 23 7.62 -2.23 -0.63
N GLY A 24 8.00 -2.86 -1.74
CA GLY A 24 7.86 -4.30 -1.95
C GLY A 24 8.87 -5.14 -1.17
N LYS A 25 8.78 -6.47 -1.31
CA LYS A 25 9.59 -7.45 -0.54
C LYS A 25 11.08 -7.17 -0.64
N SER A 26 11.57 -6.94 -1.86
CA SER A 26 12.98 -6.73 -2.13
C SER A 26 13.47 -5.38 -1.60
N GLY A 27 12.67 -4.32 -1.74
CA GLY A 27 12.98 -3.01 -1.18
C GLY A 27 13.03 -3.00 0.35
N ARG A 28 12.17 -3.76 1.02
CA ARG A 28 12.19 -3.90 2.48
C ARG A 28 13.43 -4.61 3.00
N LYS A 29 13.86 -5.71 2.35
CA LYS A 29 15.14 -6.35 2.68
C LYS A 29 16.33 -5.40 2.55
N PHE A 30 16.27 -4.49 1.58
CA PHE A 30 17.27 -3.43 1.45
C PHE A 30 17.21 -2.46 2.63
N LEU A 31 16.03 -1.99 3.01
CA LEU A 31 15.86 -1.10 4.19
C LEU A 31 16.34 -1.76 5.49
N GLU A 32 16.11 -3.06 5.67
CA GLU A 32 16.55 -3.83 6.84
C GLU A 32 18.08 -4.01 6.90
N SER A 33 18.73 -4.14 5.75
CA SER A 33 20.20 -4.26 5.66
C SER A 33 20.93 -2.91 5.64
N THR A 34 20.19 -1.80 5.57
CA THR A 34 20.76 -0.47 5.55
C THR A 34 21.13 -0.04 6.97
N SER A 35 22.41 0.29 7.19
CA SER A 35 22.86 0.88 8.45
C SER A 35 22.39 2.34 8.53
N LEU A 36 21.53 2.62 9.51
CA LEU A 36 20.98 3.95 9.78
C LEU A 36 21.22 4.32 11.24
N PRO A 37 21.30 5.62 11.58
CA PRO A 37 21.23 6.06 12.96
C PRO A 37 19.94 5.56 13.62
N GLU A 38 20.00 5.20 14.90
CA GLU A 38 18.91 4.56 15.64
C GLU A 38 17.57 5.30 15.51
N THR A 39 17.58 6.62 15.68
CA THR A 39 16.39 7.47 15.54
C THR A 39 15.76 7.37 14.15
N GLU A 40 16.58 7.25 13.11
CA GLU A 40 16.10 7.17 11.73
C GLU A 40 15.59 5.78 11.39
N GLN A 41 16.23 4.75 11.94
CA GLN A 41 15.74 3.38 11.84
C GLN A 41 14.36 3.24 12.49
N ILE A 42 14.13 3.89 13.64
CA ILE A 42 12.80 3.97 14.27
C ILE A 42 11.79 4.63 13.33
N ILE A 43 12.13 5.75 12.69
CA ILE A 43 11.24 6.45 11.74
C ILE A 43 10.86 5.55 10.57
N VAL A 44 11.83 4.85 9.99
CA VAL A 44 11.60 3.92 8.86
C VAL A 44 10.70 2.77 9.30
N CYS A 45 11.02 2.11 10.41
CA CYS A 45 10.23 1.00 10.95
C CYS A 45 8.78 1.39 11.25
N LEU A 46 8.56 2.51 11.94
CA LEU A 46 7.20 2.99 12.25
C LEU A 46 6.43 3.36 10.98
N SER A 47 7.09 4.00 10.02
CA SER A 47 6.47 4.39 8.76
C SER A 47 6.07 3.16 7.93
N LEU A 48 6.92 2.12 7.89
CA LEU A 48 6.61 0.85 7.24
C LEU A 48 5.45 0.13 7.92
N LYS A 49 5.46 0.06 9.26
CA LYS A 49 4.37 -0.57 10.03
C LYS A 49 3.03 0.11 9.77
N LEU A 50 2.98 1.44 9.75
CA LEU A 50 1.76 2.17 9.48
C LEU A 50 1.28 1.99 8.03
N LEU A 51 2.20 1.94 7.06
CA LEU A 51 1.85 1.60 5.67
C LEU A 51 1.23 0.20 5.58
N ASP A 52 1.78 -0.78 6.30
CA ASP A 52 1.26 -2.15 6.31
C ASP A 52 -0.13 -2.23 6.95
N THR A 53 -0.35 -1.49 8.04
CA THR A 53 -1.67 -1.40 8.67
C THR A 53 -2.69 -0.80 7.70
N LEU A 54 -2.39 0.34 7.10
CA LEU A 54 -3.30 0.99 6.15
C LEU A 54 -3.61 0.09 4.95
N GLN A 55 -2.58 -0.62 4.42
CA GLN A 55 -2.79 -1.56 3.32
C GLN A 55 -3.71 -2.72 3.72
N LYS A 56 -3.57 -3.25 4.94
CA LYS A 56 -4.45 -4.32 5.44
C LYS A 56 -5.88 -3.85 5.59
N GLU A 57 -6.09 -2.66 6.18
CA GLU A 57 -7.42 -2.06 6.32
C GLU A 57 -8.08 -1.83 4.97
N MET A 58 -7.33 -1.32 3.98
CA MET A 58 -7.84 -1.16 2.61
C MET A 58 -8.28 -2.48 2.00
N VAL A 59 -7.44 -3.53 2.10
CA VAL A 59 -7.78 -4.86 1.56
C VAL A 59 -8.99 -5.45 2.27
N ALA A 60 -9.10 -5.28 3.58
CA ALA A 60 -10.26 -5.75 4.34
C ALA A 60 -11.54 -5.02 3.92
N LEU A 61 -11.47 -3.70 3.74
CA LEU A 61 -12.58 -2.89 3.27
C LEU A 61 -13.00 -3.26 1.84
N GLU A 62 -12.04 -3.44 0.93
CA GLU A 62 -12.30 -3.91 -0.44
C GLU A 62 -12.98 -5.29 -0.46
N ALA A 63 -12.56 -6.20 0.44
CA ALA A 63 -13.18 -7.51 0.57
C ALA A 63 -14.63 -7.44 1.08
N ASP A 64 -14.90 -6.61 2.11
CA ASP A 64 -16.25 -6.36 2.62
C ASP A 64 -17.15 -5.74 1.55
N LEU A 65 -16.66 -4.72 0.83
CA LEU A 65 -17.37 -4.10 -0.28
C LEU A 65 -17.65 -5.12 -1.39
N SER A 66 -16.68 -5.96 -1.73
CA SER A 66 -16.85 -7.04 -2.72
C SER A 66 -17.89 -8.06 -2.29
N ALA A 67 -17.93 -8.44 -1.01
CA ALA A 67 -18.95 -9.33 -0.48
C ALA A 67 -20.36 -8.73 -0.64
N ARG A 68 -20.56 -7.47 -0.24
CA ARG A 68 -21.84 -6.76 -0.39
C ARG A 68 -22.23 -6.57 -1.86
N ALA A 69 -21.26 -6.29 -2.72
CA ALA A 69 -21.50 -6.10 -4.15
C ALA A 69 -21.98 -7.41 -4.82
N LYS A 70 -21.49 -8.58 -4.39
CA LYS A 70 -21.96 -9.89 -4.90
C LYS A 70 -23.41 -10.20 -4.55
N GLU A 71 -23.93 -9.62 -3.48
CA GLU A 71 -25.33 -9.73 -3.07
C GLU A 71 -26.25 -8.83 -3.90
N ASN A 72 -25.69 -7.83 -4.60
CA ASN A 72 -26.45 -6.93 -5.46
C ASN A 72 -26.46 -7.43 -6.93
N PRO A 73 -27.62 -7.86 -7.47
CA PRO A 73 -27.71 -8.37 -8.84
C PRO A 73 -27.33 -7.34 -9.91
N ASN A 74 -27.48 -6.03 -9.64
CA ASN A 74 -27.11 -4.98 -10.59
C ASN A 74 -25.58 -4.78 -10.69
N VAL A 75 -24.85 -5.00 -9.59
CA VAL A 75 -23.37 -4.98 -9.60
C VAL A 75 -22.83 -6.14 -10.43
N LYS A 76 -23.41 -7.34 -10.30
CA LYS A 76 -23.02 -8.51 -11.12
C LYS A 76 -23.18 -8.26 -12.62
N LEU A 77 -24.23 -7.55 -13.03
CA LEU A 77 -24.44 -7.13 -14.42
C LEU A 77 -23.37 -6.15 -14.89
N LEU A 78 -23.02 -5.15 -14.07
CA LEU A 78 -22.01 -4.13 -14.39
C LEU A 78 -20.58 -4.71 -14.44
N MET A 79 -20.26 -5.68 -13.57
CA MET A 79 -18.95 -6.37 -13.59
C MET A 79 -18.70 -7.22 -14.85
N GLY A 80 -19.73 -7.51 -15.66
CA GLY A 80 -19.56 -8.18 -16.95
C GLY A 80 -18.95 -7.29 -18.04
N ILE A 81 -18.88 -5.97 -17.79
CA ILE A 81 -18.31 -5.00 -18.71
C ILE A 81 -16.79 -4.91 -18.47
N PRO A 82 -15.95 -5.03 -19.51
CA PRO A 82 -14.50 -4.84 -19.38
C PRO A 82 -14.18 -3.47 -18.75
N ASP A 83 -13.16 -3.42 -17.88
CA ASP A 83 -12.71 -2.25 -17.11
C ASP A 83 -13.65 -1.73 -16.00
N ILE A 84 -14.82 -2.34 -15.77
CA ILE A 84 -15.64 -2.00 -14.60
C ILE A 84 -15.21 -2.80 -13.37
N SER A 85 -14.60 -2.11 -12.40
CA SER A 85 -14.29 -2.66 -11.08
C SER A 85 -15.54 -2.71 -10.18
N ILE A 86 -15.52 -3.57 -9.16
CA ILE A 86 -16.58 -3.65 -8.12
C ILE A 86 -16.89 -2.29 -7.49
N LEU A 87 -15.85 -1.50 -7.20
CA LEU A 87 -16.01 -0.17 -6.61
C LEU A 87 -16.70 0.79 -7.58
N SER A 88 -16.33 0.73 -8.86
CA SER A 88 -16.98 1.51 -9.92
C SER A 88 -18.45 1.10 -10.09
N ALA A 89 -18.74 -0.20 -10.12
CA ALA A 89 -20.10 -0.72 -10.21
C ALA A 89 -20.99 -0.30 -9.03
N LEU A 90 -20.46 -0.33 -7.80
CA LEU A 90 -21.15 0.15 -6.61
C LEU A 90 -21.41 1.66 -6.62
N THR A 91 -20.55 2.46 -7.28
CA THR A 91 -20.69 3.93 -7.32
C THR A 91 -21.72 4.38 -8.37
N ILE A 92 -21.97 3.55 -9.38
CA ILE A 92 -22.95 3.82 -10.46
C ILE A 92 -24.40 3.60 -9.98
N LEU A 93 -24.59 2.78 -8.95
CA LEU A 93 -25.89 2.43 -8.36
C LEU A 93 -26.31 3.42 -7.26
#